data_AF-A0A2E5GAM6-F1
#
_entry.id   AF-A0A2E5GAM6-F1
#
_cell.length_a   1.000
_cell.length_b   1.000
_cell.length_c   1.000
_cell.angle_alpha   90.00
_cell.angle_beta   90.00
_cell.angle_gamma   90.00
#
_symmetry.space_group_name_H-M   'P 1'
#
loop_
_entity.id
_entity.type
_entity.pdbx_description
1 polymer ?
#
loop_
_entity_poly.entity_id
_entity_poly.type
_entity_poly.pdbx_seq_one_letter_code
_entity_poly.pdbx_strand_id
1 'polypeptide(L)'
;MNRVKSFFLAMKHRNFLNSDLSIYKKFLQKNSILVHIPKTAGRSIIDSIYGNDLKNCGHRTYFFYKCLFTKKRIQNMYTFSFVRNPYSRLFSAYNFLKKGGENLHDLNAKRDYIDCFKDFNEFINFGLENAVKNNVIHFVPQYNFITDKGDILIDYVGKFESLEKDLKVISSKVDFESSFKLTKSKKNTYNFTEKNCDIIDSVYSRDFLIFNYERKNA
;
A
#
# COMPACT_ATOMS: atom_id res chain seq x y z
N MET A 1 -8.28 -8.14 5.48
CA MET A 1 -7.16 -9.11 5.51
C MET A 1 -7.28 -10.03 6.73
N ASN A 2 -6.99 -11.33 6.57
CA ASN A 2 -7.11 -12.34 7.62
C ASN A 2 -5.93 -12.29 8.62
N ARG A 3 -6.22 -11.97 9.89
CA ARG A 3 -5.20 -11.84 10.96
C ARG A 3 -4.48 -13.14 11.28
N VAL A 4 -5.16 -14.28 11.24
CA VAL A 4 -4.56 -15.60 11.49
C VAL A 4 -3.51 -15.91 10.43
N LYS A 5 -3.83 -15.69 9.15
CA LYS A 5 -2.86 -15.83 8.05
C LYS A 5 -1.67 -14.87 8.23
N SER A 6 -1.92 -13.62 8.62
CA SER A 6 -0.86 -12.65 8.91
C SER A 6 0.06 -13.08 10.05
N PHE A 7 -0.48 -13.66 11.13
CA PHE A 7 0.29 -14.17 12.26
C PHE A 7 1.24 -15.29 11.85
N PHE A 8 0.73 -16.35 11.19
CA PHE A 8 1.57 -17.46 10.76
C PHE A 8 2.63 -17.02 9.74
N LEU A 9 2.28 -16.10 8.84
CA LEU A 9 3.26 -15.53 7.92
C LEU A 9 4.36 -14.77 8.69
N ALA A 10 4.00 -13.97 9.70
CA ALA A 10 4.98 -13.26 10.51
C ALA A 10 5.93 -14.21 11.24
N MET A 11 5.42 -15.32 11.79
CA MET A 11 6.24 -16.33 12.45
C MET A 11 7.24 -16.97 11.49
N LYS A 12 6.83 -17.32 10.26
CA LYS A 12 7.74 -17.83 9.22
C LYS A 12 8.83 -16.82 8.84
N HIS A 13 8.50 -15.54 8.87
CA HIS A 13 9.40 -14.46 8.48
C HIS A 13 10.43 -14.07 9.54
N ARG A 14 10.31 -14.57 10.80
CA ARG A 14 11.28 -14.27 11.88
C ARG A 14 12.71 -14.69 11.53
N ASN A 15 12.88 -15.75 10.74
CA ASN A 15 14.18 -16.23 10.30
C ASN A 15 14.92 -15.20 9.42
N PHE A 16 14.21 -14.23 8.83
CA PHE A 16 14.80 -13.20 7.98
C PHE A 16 15.12 -11.89 8.72
N LEU A 17 14.94 -11.82 10.04
CA LEU A 17 15.19 -10.59 10.81
C LEU A 17 16.65 -10.14 10.77
N ASN A 18 17.59 -11.08 10.70
CA ASN A 18 19.03 -10.80 10.74
C ASN A 18 19.70 -10.83 9.35
N SER A 19 18.95 -11.15 8.29
CA SER A 19 19.47 -11.25 6.93
C SER A 19 19.79 -9.86 6.35
N ASP A 20 20.98 -9.69 5.78
CA ASP A 20 21.46 -8.40 5.24
C ASP A 20 20.59 -7.81 4.15
N LEU A 21 20.05 -8.68 3.28
CA LEU A 21 19.18 -8.28 2.18
C LEU A 21 17.71 -8.14 2.61
N SER A 22 17.38 -8.32 3.89
CA SER A 22 15.99 -8.25 4.35
C SER A 22 15.60 -6.84 4.75
N ILE A 23 14.46 -6.37 4.25
CA ILE A 23 13.86 -5.10 4.69
C ILE A 23 13.67 -5.03 6.22
N TYR A 24 13.46 -6.18 6.88
CA TYR A 24 13.27 -6.20 8.33
C TYR A 24 14.53 -5.79 9.09
N LYS A 25 15.72 -6.15 8.60
CA LYS A 25 16.98 -5.69 9.19
C LYS A 25 17.15 -4.19 9.01
N LYS A 26 16.79 -3.65 7.84
CA LYS A 26 16.83 -2.21 7.58
C LYS A 26 15.86 -1.43 8.46
N PHE A 27 14.65 -1.95 8.68
CA PHE A 27 13.71 -1.39 9.64
C PHE A 27 14.30 -1.33 11.06
N LEU A 28 14.98 -2.39 11.50
CA LEU A 28 15.66 -2.40 12.79
C LEU A 28 16.80 -1.36 12.84
N GLN A 29 17.62 -1.25 11.81
CA GLN A 29 18.75 -0.31 11.74
C GLN A 29 18.29 1.15 11.76
N LYS A 30 17.25 1.49 10.99
CA LYS A 30 16.69 2.84 10.89
C LYS A 30 15.62 3.14 11.95
N ASN A 31 15.39 2.21 12.87
CA ASN A 31 14.36 2.26 13.90
C ASN A 31 13.00 2.75 13.39
N SER A 32 12.60 2.28 12.20
CA SER A 32 11.39 2.73 11.53
C SER A 32 10.77 1.64 10.66
N ILE A 33 9.47 1.74 10.39
CA ILE A 33 8.72 0.80 9.56
C ILE A 33 7.88 1.57 8.56
N LEU A 34 8.10 1.32 7.28
CA LEU A 34 7.13 1.66 6.24
C LEU A 34 6.11 0.53 6.09
N VAL A 35 4.84 0.80 6.40
CA VAL A 35 3.75 -0.10 6.02
C VAL A 35 3.45 0.11 4.53
N HIS A 36 3.98 -0.77 3.68
CA HIS A 36 3.94 -0.60 2.22
C HIS A 36 2.56 -0.95 1.63
N ILE A 37 1.74 0.08 1.44
CA ILE A 37 0.45 -0.02 0.74
C ILE A 37 0.68 -0.04 -0.79
N PRO A 38 -0.04 -0.88 -1.56
CA PRO A 38 0.13 -0.93 -3.01
C PRO A 38 -0.17 0.41 -3.72
N LYS A 39 0.65 0.74 -4.72
CA LYS A 39 0.48 1.88 -5.64
C LYS A 39 0.53 3.27 -4.99
N THR A 40 1.24 3.39 -3.87
CA THR A 40 1.48 4.66 -3.14
C THR A 40 2.95 5.10 -3.12
N ALA A 41 3.71 4.75 -4.18
CA ALA A 41 5.17 4.97 -4.31
C ALA A 41 6.07 4.22 -3.31
N GLY A 42 5.54 3.23 -2.59
CA GLY A 42 6.29 2.58 -1.52
C GLY A 42 7.61 1.91 -1.95
N ARG A 43 7.74 1.39 -3.18
CA ARG A 43 9.03 0.87 -3.66
C ARG A 43 10.11 1.94 -3.72
N SER A 44 9.81 3.08 -4.33
CA SER A 44 10.74 4.20 -4.42
C SER A 44 11.09 4.75 -3.04
N ILE A 45 10.12 4.78 -2.11
CA ILE A 45 10.36 5.20 -0.72
C ILE A 45 11.27 4.19 0.01
N ILE A 46 11.08 2.89 -0.23
CA ILE A 46 11.96 1.85 0.32
C ILE A 46 13.39 2.05 -0.17
N ASP A 47 13.55 2.16 -1.48
CA ASP A 47 14.84 2.36 -2.15
C ASP A 47 15.56 3.61 -1.57
N SER A 48 14.81 4.69 -1.32
CA SER A 48 15.35 5.94 -0.76
C SER A 48 15.73 5.90 0.73
N ILE A 49 14.96 5.19 1.57
CA ILE A 49 15.14 5.23 3.03
C ILE A 49 15.96 4.03 3.53
N TYR A 50 15.72 2.86 2.95
CA TYR A 50 16.25 1.58 3.43
C TYR A 50 17.30 0.97 2.50
N GLY A 51 17.40 1.49 1.27
CA GLY A 51 18.32 1.02 0.23
C GLY A 51 17.67 0.08 -0.79
N ASN A 52 18.45 -0.28 -1.81
CA ASN A 52 18.00 -1.05 -2.96
C ASN A 52 18.19 -2.56 -2.79
N ASP A 53 17.64 -3.34 -3.72
CA ASP A 53 17.80 -4.81 -3.83
C ASP A 53 17.39 -5.60 -2.57
N LEU A 54 16.48 -5.00 -1.80
CA LEU A 54 15.94 -5.62 -0.59
C LEU A 54 14.89 -6.68 -0.94
N LYS A 55 14.96 -7.78 -0.20
CA LYS A 55 13.98 -8.87 -0.17
C LYS A 55 12.92 -8.59 0.90
N ASN A 56 11.79 -9.29 0.79
CA ASN A 56 10.66 -9.22 1.71
C ASN A 56 9.92 -7.86 1.74
N CYS A 57 10.09 -7.02 0.71
CA CYS A 57 9.45 -5.71 0.53
C CYS A 57 7.97 -5.76 0.11
N GLY A 58 7.33 -6.93 0.23
CA GLY A 58 5.95 -7.14 -0.16
C GLY A 58 4.97 -6.39 0.74
N HIS A 59 3.72 -6.29 0.27
CA HIS A 59 2.66 -5.63 1.00
C HIS A 59 2.30 -6.39 2.29
N ARG A 60 2.41 -5.70 3.43
CA ARG A 60 2.13 -6.24 4.76
C ARG A 60 1.32 -5.23 5.56
N THR A 61 0.47 -5.72 6.45
CA THR A 61 -0.27 -4.88 7.39
C THR A 61 0.61 -4.48 8.57
N TYR A 62 0.24 -3.41 9.27
CA TYR A 62 0.82 -3.09 10.57
C TYR A 62 0.68 -4.26 11.56
N PHE A 63 -0.47 -4.97 11.53
CA PHE A 63 -0.68 -6.17 12.35
C PHE A 63 0.38 -7.27 12.10
N PHE A 64 0.77 -7.50 10.83
CA PHE A 64 1.86 -8.43 10.52
C PHE A 64 3.16 -8.01 11.22
N TYR A 65 3.51 -6.73 11.21
CA TYR A 65 4.71 -6.23 11.88
C TYR A 65 4.62 -6.35 13.40
N LYS A 66 3.44 -6.13 14.00
CA LYS A 66 3.21 -6.37 15.44
C LYS A 66 3.46 -7.83 15.84
N CYS A 67 3.19 -8.79 14.95
CA CYS A 67 3.48 -10.20 15.20
C CYS A 67 4.96 -10.56 14.94
N LEU A 68 5.56 -9.90 13.95
CA LEU A 68 6.95 -10.15 13.53
C LEU A 68 7.94 -9.68 14.61
N PHE A 69 7.78 -8.45 15.09
CA PHE A 69 8.65 -7.83 16.09
C PHE A 69 8.12 -8.05 17.51
N THR A 70 9.00 -7.95 18.51
CA THR A 70 8.57 -7.95 19.92
C THR A 70 7.78 -6.68 20.23
N LYS A 71 6.86 -6.75 21.20
CA LYS A 71 6.05 -5.60 21.64
C LYS A 71 6.92 -4.37 21.98
N LYS A 72 7.98 -4.59 22.77
CA LYS A 72 8.94 -3.53 23.14
C LYS A 72 9.63 -2.93 21.92
N ARG A 73 9.99 -3.75 20.92
CA ARG A 73 10.70 -3.25 19.74
C ARG A 73 9.79 -2.37 18.88
N ILE A 74 8.61 -2.86 18.52
CA ILE A 74 7.73 -2.12 17.61
C ILE A 74 7.21 -0.81 18.22
N GLN A 75 6.98 -0.76 19.55
CA GLN A 75 6.55 0.46 20.25
C GLN A 75 7.59 1.58 20.22
N ASN A 76 8.88 1.25 20.01
CA ASN A 76 9.96 2.23 19.95
C ASN A 76 10.35 2.62 18.52
N MET A 77 9.73 2.01 17.50
CA MET A 77 10.02 2.28 16.10
C MET A 77 9.04 3.30 15.53
N TYR A 78 9.52 4.24 14.75
CA TYR A 78 8.66 5.18 14.03
C TYR A 78 7.97 4.48 12.85
N THR A 79 6.64 4.45 12.86
CA THR A 79 5.82 3.73 11.89
C THR A 79 5.08 4.70 11.00
N PHE A 80 5.20 4.52 9.69
CA PHE A 80 4.57 5.42 8.74
C PHE A 80 4.08 4.67 7.50
N SER A 81 3.18 5.30 6.77
CA SER A 81 2.67 4.80 5.51
C SER A 81 2.29 5.95 4.60
N PHE A 82 2.02 5.62 3.33
CA PHE A 82 1.50 6.53 2.35
C PHE A 82 0.22 5.98 1.77
N VAL A 83 -0.80 6.85 1.71
CA VAL A 83 -2.07 6.61 1.04
C VAL A 83 -2.15 7.43 -0.24
N ARG A 84 -3.08 7.09 -1.12
CA ARG A 84 -3.30 7.80 -2.39
C ARG A 84 -4.78 7.93 -2.65
N ASN A 85 -5.25 9.00 -3.29
CA ASN A 85 -6.66 9.17 -3.62
C ASN A 85 -7.23 7.87 -4.27
N PRO A 86 -8.34 7.29 -3.75
CA PRO A 86 -8.82 5.97 -4.16
C PRO A 86 -9.03 5.82 -5.68
N TYR A 87 -9.56 6.83 -6.36
CA TYR A 87 -9.73 6.82 -7.82
C TYR A 87 -8.39 6.66 -8.55
N SER A 88 -7.43 7.53 -8.22
CA SER A 88 -6.10 7.52 -8.83
C SER A 88 -5.33 6.24 -8.54
N ARG A 89 -5.48 5.72 -7.32
CA ARG A 89 -4.86 4.47 -6.89
C ARG A 89 -5.44 3.27 -7.64
N LEU A 90 -6.77 3.19 -7.75
CA LEU A 90 -7.46 2.12 -8.45
C LEU A 90 -7.02 2.04 -9.93
N PHE A 91 -7.01 3.18 -10.62
CA PHE A 91 -6.56 3.22 -12.02
C PHE A 91 -5.09 2.81 -12.17
N SER A 92 -4.23 3.20 -11.21
CA SER A 92 -2.83 2.75 -11.18
C SER A 92 -2.70 1.24 -10.95
N ALA A 93 -3.51 0.66 -10.07
CA ALA A 93 -3.55 -0.77 -9.78
C ALA A 93 -4.01 -1.59 -10.98
N TYR A 94 -5.11 -1.19 -11.63
CA TYR A 94 -5.64 -1.84 -12.83
C TYR A 94 -4.58 -1.88 -13.94
N ASN A 95 -3.98 -0.73 -14.28
CA ASN A 95 -2.97 -0.66 -15.33
C ASN A 95 -1.71 -1.46 -15.01
N PHE A 96 -1.33 -1.53 -13.73
CA PHE A 96 -0.19 -2.33 -13.29
C PHE A 96 -0.45 -3.83 -13.51
N LEU A 97 -1.61 -4.33 -13.07
CA LEU A 97 -1.97 -5.73 -13.26
C LEU A 97 -2.21 -6.06 -14.74
N LYS A 98 -2.84 -5.16 -15.53
CA LYS A 98 -3.04 -5.37 -16.97
C LYS A 98 -1.72 -5.59 -17.72
N LYS A 99 -0.64 -4.94 -17.27
CA LYS A 99 0.72 -5.12 -17.80
C LYS A 99 1.44 -6.38 -17.32
N GLY A 100 0.83 -7.17 -16.42
CA GLY A 100 1.38 -8.42 -15.89
C GLY A 100 1.95 -8.32 -14.46
N GLY A 101 2.01 -7.11 -13.90
CA GLY A 101 2.59 -6.85 -12.58
C GLY A 101 4.08 -7.20 -12.48
N GLU A 102 4.54 -7.62 -11.29
CA GLU A 102 5.96 -7.86 -11.01
C GLU A 102 6.29 -9.31 -10.59
N ASN A 103 5.28 -10.13 -10.33
CA ASN A 103 5.48 -11.48 -9.84
C ASN A 103 4.33 -12.42 -10.25
N LEU A 104 4.47 -13.71 -9.94
CA LEU A 104 3.49 -14.73 -10.31
C LEU A 104 2.10 -14.49 -9.69
N HIS A 105 2.00 -13.93 -8.49
CA HIS A 105 0.71 -13.59 -7.89
C HIS A 105 0.00 -12.49 -8.67
N ASP A 106 0.74 -11.50 -9.17
CA ASP A 106 0.17 -10.43 -10.00
C ASP A 106 -0.25 -10.94 -11.38
N LEU A 107 0.55 -11.83 -11.96
CA LEU A 107 0.20 -12.47 -13.23
C LEU A 107 -1.08 -13.32 -13.11
N ASN A 108 -1.23 -14.06 -12.00
CA ASN A 108 -2.47 -14.79 -11.72
C ASN A 108 -3.63 -13.82 -11.48
N ALA A 109 -3.42 -12.75 -10.70
CA ALA A 109 -4.45 -11.73 -10.48
C ALA A 109 -4.91 -11.08 -11.80
N LYS A 110 -3.99 -10.86 -12.75
CA LYS A 110 -4.33 -10.40 -14.10
C LYS A 110 -5.25 -11.40 -14.80
N ARG A 111 -4.85 -12.67 -14.88
CA ARG A 111 -5.62 -13.72 -15.56
C ARG A 111 -7.01 -13.89 -14.96
N ASP A 112 -7.09 -13.92 -13.64
CA ASP A 112 -8.31 -14.29 -12.92
C ASP A 112 -9.29 -13.11 -12.73
N TYR A 113 -8.78 -11.86 -12.66
CA TYR A 113 -9.58 -10.69 -12.28
C TYR A 113 -9.52 -9.51 -13.26
N ILE A 114 -8.69 -9.56 -14.31
CA ILE A 114 -8.48 -8.44 -15.23
C ILE A 114 -8.72 -8.83 -16.69
N ASP A 115 -8.24 -9.98 -17.14
CA ASP A 115 -8.28 -10.34 -18.57
C ASP A 115 -9.67 -10.73 -19.07
N CYS A 116 -10.60 -11.05 -18.16
CA CYS A 116 -12.01 -11.28 -18.50
C CYS A 116 -12.80 -9.99 -18.79
N PHE A 117 -12.21 -8.81 -18.58
CA PHE A 117 -12.84 -7.52 -18.87
C PHE A 117 -12.15 -6.83 -20.06
N LYS A 118 -12.96 -6.24 -20.94
CA LYS A 118 -12.54 -5.50 -22.13
C LYS A 118 -11.68 -4.31 -21.76
N ASP A 119 -12.12 -3.53 -20.77
CA ASP A 119 -11.47 -2.29 -20.37
C ASP A 119 -11.68 -1.97 -18.88
N PHE A 120 -11.14 -0.82 -18.46
CA PHE A 120 -11.21 -0.37 -17.07
C PHE A 120 -12.64 -0.04 -16.62
N ASN A 121 -13.50 0.47 -17.52
CA ASN A 121 -14.89 0.78 -17.18
C ASN A 121 -15.66 -0.50 -16.88
N GLU A 122 -15.52 -1.51 -17.74
CA GLU A 122 -16.15 -2.82 -17.52
C GLU A 122 -15.63 -3.48 -16.23
N PHE A 123 -14.32 -3.40 -15.98
CA PHE A 123 -13.75 -3.88 -14.72
C PHE A 123 -14.33 -3.18 -13.48
N ILE A 124 -14.51 -1.85 -13.49
CA ILE A 124 -15.14 -1.15 -12.36
C ILE A 124 -16.57 -1.67 -12.17
N ASN A 125 -17.34 -1.75 -13.25
CA ASN A 125 -18.77 -2.08 -13.21
C ASN A 125 -19.05 -3.51 -12.76
N PHE A 126 -18.18 -4.47 -13.08
CA PHE A 126 -18.48 -5.90 -12.91
C PHE A 126 -17.38 -6.71 -12.19
N GLY A 127 -16.16 -6.19 -12.09
CA GLY A 127 -14.99 -6.92 -11.58
C GLY A 127 -14.47 -6.44 -10.23
N LEU A 128 -14.54 -5.14 -9.96
CA LEU A 128 -13.87 -4.51 -8.82
C LEU A 128 -14.28 -5.11 -7.48
N GLU A 129 -15.59 -5.20 -7.20
CA GLU A 129 -16.11 -5.74 -5.94
C GLU A 129 -15.64 -7.18 -5.73
N ASN A 130 -15.70 -8.01 -6.77
CA ASN A 130 -15.23 -9.39 -6.71
C ASN A 130 -13.72 -9.48 -6.42
N ALA A 131 -12.91 -8.62 -7.07
CA ALA A 131 -11.47 -8.58 -6.82
C ALA A 131 -11.15 -8.15 -5.38
N VAL A 132 -11.89 -7.19 -4.82
CA VAL A 132 -11.77 -6.78 -3.41
C VAL A 132 -12.19 -7.89 -2.45
N LYS A 133 -13.33 -8.53 -2.70
CA LYS A 133 -13.84 -9.64 -1.89
C LYS A 133 -12.85 -10.81 -1.82
N ASN A 134 -12.17 -11.09 -2.93
CA ASN A 134 -11.14 -12.13 -3.01
C ASN A 134 -9.75 -11.67 -2.53
N ASN A 135 -9.63 -10.48 -1.94
CA ASN A 135 -8.39 -9.93 -1.40
C ASN A 135 -7.25 -9.85 -2.43
N VAL A 136 -7.56 -9.51 -3.70
CA VAL A 136 -6.52 -9.15 -4.67
C VAL A 136 -5.78 -7.93 -4.14
N ILE A 137 -4.51 -8.13 -3.73
CA ILE A 137 -3.80 -7.22 -2.81
C ILE A 137 -3.80 -5.76 -3.29
N HIS A 138 -3.73 -5.54 -4.59
CA HIS A 138 -3.71 -4.24 -5.24
C HIS A 138 -5.01 -3.44 -5.08
N PHE A 139 -6.15 -4.12 -4.97
CA PHE A 139 -7.48 -3.54 -4.83
C PHE A 139 -7.97 -3.52 -3.37
N VAL A 140 -7.26 -4.14 -2.43
CA VAL A 140 -7.62 -4.07 -1.01
C VAL A 140 -7.64 -2.61 -0.53
N PRO A 141 -8.72 -2.16 0.13
CA PRO A 141 -8.79 -0.81 0.72
C PRO A 141 -7.59 -0.49 1.61
N GLN A 142 -7.10 0.75 1.57
CA GLN A 142 -5.84 1.13 2.22
C GLN A 142 -5.95 1.10 3.74
N TYR A 143 -7.11 1.46 4.30
CA TYR A 143 -7.34 1.40 5.74
C TYR A 143 -7.07 0.01 6.30
N ASN A 144 -7.31 -1.06 5.53
CA ASN A 144 -7.07 -2.43 5.98
C ASN A 144 -5.61 -2.72 6.33
N PHE A 145 -4.66 -1.93 5.83
CA PHE A 145 -3.23 -2.12 6.07
C PHE A 145 -2.79 -1.54 7.40
N ILE A 146 -3.44 -0.47 7.87
CA ILE A 146 -2.91 0.39 8.94
C ILE A 146 -3.91 0.70 10.06
N THR A 147 -5.12 0.14 10.01
CA THR A 147 -6.14 0.36 11.05
C THR A 147 -6.52 -0.90 11.82
N ASP A 148 -7.05 -0.71 13.03
CA ASP A 148 -7.79 -1.72 13.80
C ASP A 148 -9.04 -1.06 14.37
N LYS A 149 -10.21 -1.69 14.16
CA LYS A 149 -11.53 -1.17 14.57
C LYS A 149 -11.85 0.27 14.13
N GLY A 150 -11.14 0.80 13.14
CA GLY A 150 -11.33 2.16 12.62
C GLY A 150 -10.21 3.13 13.01
N ASP A 151 -9.41 2.78 14.02
CA ASP A 151 -8.32 3.63 14.49
C ASP A 151 -7.04 3.37 13.69
N ILE A 152 -6.37 4.45 13.28
CA ILE A 152 -5.05 4.38 12.65
C ILE A 152 -4.03 3.96 13.71
N LEU A 153 -3.26 2.91 13.41
CA LEU A 153 -2.33 2.28 14.36
C LEU A 153 -0.86 2.67 14.16
N ILE A 154 -0.58 3.64 13.30
CA ILE A 154 0.77 4.07 12.94
C ILE A 154 0.96 5.55 13.24
N ASP A 155 2.22 5.97 13.39
CA ASP A 155 2.57 7.31 13.85
C ASP A 155 2.32 8.39 12.78
N TYR A 156 2.41 8.03 11.50
CA TYR A 156 2.23 8.99 10.40
C TYR A 156 1.60 8.39 9.14
N VAL A 157 0.66 9.13 8.55
CA VAL A 157 0.06 8.81 7.26
C VAL A 157 0.30 9.98 6.30
N GLY A 158 1.25 9.81 5.38
CA GLY A 158 1.47 10.74 4.28
C GLY A 158 0.53 10.49 3.11
N LYS A 159 0.40 11.46 2.20
CA LYS A 159 -0.37 11.32 0.96
C LYS A 159 0.57 11.31 -0.25
N PHE A 160 0.29 10.44 -1.21
CA PHE A 160 1.01 10.38 -2.48
C PHE A 160 0.93 11.72 -3.22
N GLU A 161 -0.20 12.42 -3.09
CA GLU A 161 -0.42 13.74 -3.70
C GLU A 161 0.50 14.83 -3.14
N SER A 162 0.97 14.68 -1.90
CA SER A 162 1.88 15.60 -1.21
C SER A 162 3.20 14.95 -0.82
N LEU A 163 3.64 13.95 -1.60
CA LEU A 163 4.74 13.05 -1.22
C LEU A 163 6.03 13.79 -0.80
N GLU A 164 6.47 14.79 -1.55
CA GLU A 164 7.68 15.56 -1.21
C GLU A 164 7.55 16.29 0.14
N LYS A 165 6.38 16.87 0.41
CA LYS A 165 6.09 17.55 1.69
C LYS A 165 6.10 16.54 2.83
N ASP A 166 5.43 15.40 2.65
CA ASP A 166 5.32 14.36 3.67
C ASP A 166 6.65 13.66 3.93
N LEU A 167 7.49 13.45 2.91
CA LEU A 167 8.83 12.90 3.08
C LEU A 167 9.75 13.83 3.87
N LYS A 168 9.61 15.16 3.73
CA LYS A 168 10.34 16.13 4.58
C LYS A 168 9.95 16.02 6.05
N VAL A 169 8.68 15.71 6.35
CA VAL A 169 8.25 15.45 7.74
C VAL A 169 8.93 14.19 8.26
N ILE A 170 8.94 13.12 7.46
CA ILE A 170 9.54 11.83 7.85
C ILE A 170 11.06 11.93 8.01
N SER A 171 11.77 12.72 7.20
CA SER A 171 13.23 12.88 7.32
C SER A 171 13.65 13.57 8.62
N SER A 172 12.75 14.28 9.30
CA SER A 172 12.99 14.81 10.65
C SER A 172 12.92 13.73 11.76
N LYS A 173 12.38 12.55 11.45
CA LYS A 173 12.14 11.44 12.39
C LYS A 173 12.96 10.19 12.06
N VAL A 174 13.29 10.01 10.80
CA VAL A 174 14.06 8.88 10.29
C VAL A 174 15.28 9.43 9.57
N ASP A 175 16.45 8.90 9.91
CA ASP A 175 17.71 9.28 9.29
C ASP A 175 17.76 8.86 7.81
N PHE A 176 17.49 9.79 6.89
CA PHE A 176 17.74 9.67 5.45
C PHE A 176 17.79 11.04 4.77
N GLU A 177 18.49 11.13 3.64
CA GLU A 177 18.49 12.35 2.83
C GLU A 177 17.19 12.47 2.02
N SER A 178 16.44 13.54 2.25
CA SER A 178 15.14 13.77 1.61
C SER A 178 15.22 14.22 0.15
N SER A 179 16.34 14.01 -0.55
CA SER A 179 16.50 14.38 -1.97
C SER A 179 15.75 13.41 -2.89
N PHE A 180 14.47 13.18 -2.56
CA PHE A 180 13.58 12.30 -3.29
C PHE A 180 13.00 13.05 -4.48
N LYS A 181 13.52 12.79 -5.67
CA LYS A 181 12.88 13.22 -6.91
C LYS A 181 11.99 12.10 -7.41
N LEU A 182 10.67 12.27 -7.30
CA LEU A 182 9.75 11.44 -8.07
C LEU A 182 10.09 11.63 -9.55
N THR A 183 10.36 10.54 -10.26
CA THR A 183 10.08 10.52 -11.68
C THR A 183 8.59 10.82 -11.80
N LYS A 184 8.24 11.99 -12.36
CA LYS A 184 6.84 12.41 -12.55
C LYS A 184 6.11 11.27 -13.25
N SER A 185 5.37 10.46 -12.50
CA SER A 185 4.44 9.51 -13.13
C SER A 185 3.45 10.38 -13.88
N LYS A 186 3.25 10.14 -15.18
CA LYS A 186 2.22 10.84 -15.96
C LYS A 186 0.96 10.92 -15.10
N LYS A 187 0.37 12.13 -15.03
CA LYS A 187 -0.88 12.38 -14.32
C LYS A 187 -1.93 11.54 -15.04
N ASN A 188 -2.11 10.30 -14.56
CA ASN A 188 -2.98 9.33 -15.20
C ASN A 188 -4.41 9.70 -14.83
N THR A 189 -4.97 10.64 -15.58
CA THR A 189 -6.37 11.03 -15.47
C THR A 189 -7.21 10.01 -16.21
N TYR A 190 -8.21 9.47 -15.53
CA TYR A 190 -9.28 8.68 -16.13
C TYR A 190 -10.58 9.44 -15.95
N ASN A 191 -11.38 9.50 -17.01
CA ASN A 191 -12.69 10.15 -16.97
C ASN A 191 -13.70 9.15 -16.43
N PHE A 192 -13.94 9.23 -15.12
CA PHE A 192 -14.92 8.38 -14.45
C PHE A 192 -16.33 8.84 -14.80
N THR A 193 -17.21 7.89 -15.13
CA THR A 193 -18.65 8.14 -15.20
C THR A 193 -19.23 8.24 -13.79
N GLU A 194 -20.43 8.81 -13.66
CA GLU A 194 -21.16 8.87 -12.37
C GLU A 194 -21.32 7.47 -11.76
N LYS A 195 -21.73 6.50 -12.57
CA LYS A 195 -21.81 5.08 -12.17
C LYS A 195 -20.48 4.54 -11.65
N ASN A 196 -19.35 4.88 -12.29
CA ASN A 196 -18.05 4.45 -11.80
C ASN A 196 -17.75 5.06 -10.42
N CYS A 197 -18.07 6.34 -10.25
CA CYS A 197 -17.85 7.03 -8.97
C CYS A 197 -18.67 6.38 -7.85
N ASP A 198 -19.95 6.05 -8.08
CA ASP A 198 -20.79 5.42 -7.05
C ASP A 198 -20.22 4.07 -6.58
N ILE A 199 -19.76 3.24 -7.51
CA ILE A 199 -19.15 1.94 -7.19
C ILE A 199 -17.85 2.15 -6.41
N ILE A 200 -16.98 3.06 -6.87
CA ILE A 200 -15.69 3.35 -6.22
C ILE A 200 -15.91 3.92 -4.81
N ASP A 201 -16.87 4.83 -4.66
CA ASP A 201 -17.22 5.47 -3.40
C ASP A 201 -17.80 4.46 -2.42
N SER A 202 -18.59 3.49 -2.89
CA SER A 202 -19.07 2.37 -2.08
C SER A 202 -17.90 1.48 -1.61
N VAL A 203 -17.11 0.97 -2.55
CA VAL A 203 -16.00 0.02 -2.29
C VAL A 203 -14.94 0.61 -1.37
N TYR A 204 -14.60 1.89 -1.57
CA TYR A 204 -13.53 2.58 -0.84
C TYR A 204 -14.07 3.64 0.13
N SER A 205 -15.35 3.57 0.52
CA SER A 205 -16.03 4.53 1.40
C SER A 205 -15.22 4.90 2.65
N ARG A 206 -14.63 3.91 3.30
CA ARG A 206 -13.77 4.09 4.49
C ARG A 206 -12.43 4.74 4.19
N ASP A 207 -11.84 4.50 3.02
CA ASP A 207 -10.59 5.17 2.65
C ASP A 207 -10.84 6.68 2.46
N PHE A 208 -11.96 7.06 1.85
CA PHE A 208 -12.35 8.47 1.73
C PHE A 208 -12.53 9.12 3.10
N LEU A 209 -13.26 8.46 4.00
CA LEU A 209 -13.53 8.96 5.35
C LEU A 209 -12.26 9.06 6.20
N ILE A 210 -11.52 7.96 6.34
CA ILE A 210 -10.37 7.85 7.27
C ILE A 210 -9.22 8.76 6.83
N PHE A 211 -8.99 8.89 5.52
CA PHE A 211 -7.86 9.67 4.99
C PHE A 211 -8.25 11.06 4.50
N ASN A 212 -9.49 11.47 4.75
CA ASN A 212 -10.04 12.76 4.35
C ASN A 212 -9.75 13.06 2.87
N TYR A 213 -10.25 12.19 1.99
CA TYR A 213 -10.23 12.41 0.56
C TYR A 213 -11.62 12.82 0.09
N GLU A 214 -11.65 13.80 -0.81
CA GLU A 214 -12.87 14.20 -1.51
C GLU A 214 -13.33 13.10 -2.48
N ARG A 215 -14.64 12.89 -2.52
CA ARG A 215 -15.31 12.10 -3.55
C ARG A 215 -15.61 12.99 -4.74
N LYS A 216 -15.73 12.40 -5.93
CA LYS A 216 -16.02 13.19 -7.14
C LYS A 216 -17.48 13.61 -7.26
N ASN A 217 -18.39 12.88 -6.61
CA ASN A 217 -19.83 13.11 -6.63
C ASN A 217 -20.35 13.73 -5.31
N ALA A 218 -19.48 14.21 -4.41
CA ALA A 218 -19.88 14.74 -3.09
C ALA A 218 -19.88 16.27 -3.04
#